data_AF-A0A164NLH0-F1
#
_entry.id   AF-A0A164NLH0-F1
#
_cell.length_a   1.000
_cell.length_b   1.000
_cell.length_c   1.000
_cell.angle_alpha   90.00
_cell.angle_beta   90.00
_cell.angle_gamma   90.00
#
_symmetry.space_group_name_H-M   'P 1'
#
loop_
_entity.id
_entity.type
_entity.pdbx_description
1 polymer ?
#
loop_
_entity_poly.entity_id
_entity_poly.type
_entity_poly.pdbx_seq_one_letter_code
_entity_poly.pdbx_strand_id
1 'polypeptide(L)'
;MNEEEKNDTLIIVFIAETDIEYVTVIAEKIKKQFGDALQSGLLEIISPPSSFYPDLNELRVTLNDPVERVKWRTKQNLDYAFLMMYAQSRGMYYVQLEDDILTTSGYVTKMKNFALKKEAMNLDWFLLDFCQLGFIGKMFKSTDLAYIIQFAIMFHNDKPVDWLLDPIIETRYCPHDTKKCNQIKLLKWIHFKPSLFQHVGTTSSLKGKVQKLKDKNFGKLALFTPHKNPSAKVTSPIKAYKQFTIQRAYRGDSFFGVSCLKLATILSSNFTHQLRFMDTACEVATMRTRRICCTTRRLKYGRSILNE
;
A
#
# COMPACT_ATOMS: atom_id res chain seq x y z
N MET A 1 -11.50 1.65 9.73
CA MET A 1 -11.73 3.03 10.19
C MET A 1 -13.06 3.05 10.91
N ASN A 2 -13.15 3.73 12.05
CA ASN A 2 -14.45 4.08 12.65
C ASN A 2 -15.10 5.24 11.86
N GLU A 3 -16.33 5.63 12.20
CA GLU A 3 -17.04 6.69 11.46
C GLU A 3 -16.36 8.06 11.56
N GLU A 4 -15.77 8.39 12.71
CA GLU A 4 -15.01 9.64 12.88
C GLU A 4 -13.79 9.68 11.94
N GLU A 5 -13.02 8.60 11.87
CA GLU A 5 -11.89 8.47 10.95
C GLU A 5 -12.34 8.58 9.49
N LYS A 6 -13.49 8.00 9.12
CA LYS A 6 -14.03 8.10 7.76
C LYS A 6 -14.41 9.53 7.40
N ASN A 7 -15.08 10.24 8.30
CA ASN A 7 -15.53 11.62 8.06
C ASN A 7 -14.37 12.61 7.93
N ASP A 8 -13.21 12.29 8.49
CA ASP A 8 -12.00 13.12 8.49
C ASP A 8 -10.96 12.67 7.45
N THR A 9 -11.29 11.68 6.62
CA THR A 9 -10.36 11.10 5.64
C THR A 9 -10.95 11.12 4.24
N LEU A 10 -10.12 11.48 3.27
CA LEU A 10 -10.35 11.18 1.87
C LEU A 10 -9.34 10.13 1.39
N ILE A 11 -9.82 9.06 0.78
CA ILE A 11 -8.99 8.05 0.12
C ILE A 11 -9.04 8.29 -1.38
N ILE A 12 -7.86 8.52 -1.98
CA ILE A 12 -7.73 8.65 -3.44
C ILE A 12 -7.09 7.37 -3.96
N VAL A 13 -7.84 6.61 -4.75
CA VAL A 13 -7.33 5.44 -5.46
C VAL A 13 -6.85 5.87 -6.83
N PHE A 14 -5.54 5.80 -7.03
CA PHE A 14 -4.91 6.10 -8.30
C PHE A 14 -4.70 4.83 -9.11
N ILE A 15 -5.42 4.70 -10.22
CA ILE A 15 -5.20 3.67 -11.21
C ILE A 15 -4.09 4.17 -12.14
N ALA A 16 -2.85 3.78 -11.85
CA ALA A 16 -1.65 4.25 -12.55
C ALA A 16 -1.48 3.62 -13.94
N GLU A 17 -2.52 3.62 -14.76
CA GLU A 17 -2.54 3.08 -16.12
C GLU A 17 -3.18 4.08 -17.08
N THR A 18 -2.78 4.04 -18.35
CA THR A 18 -3.25 4.98 -19.39
C THR A 18 -4.22 4.35 -20.39
N ASP A 19 -4.33 3.02 -20.38
CA ASP A 19 -5.31 2.27 -21.18
C ASP A 19 -6.71 2.49 -20.58
N ILE A 20 -7.56 3.20 -21.33
CA ILE A 20 -8.91 3.58 -20.90
C ILE A 20 -9.78 2.35 -20.66
N GLU A 21 -9.69 1.31 -21.49
CA GLU A 21 -10.48 0.10 -21.32
C GLU A 21 -10.11 -0.61 -20.02
N TYR A 22 -8.80 -0.72 -19.75
CA TYR A 22 -8.31 -1.29 -18.50
C TYR A 22 -8.74 -0.46 -17.29
N VAL A 23 -8.55 0.86 -17.34
CA VAL A 23 -8.93 1.79 -16.27
C VAL A 23 -10.42 1.67 -15.98
N THR A 24 -11.29 1.68 -17.00
CA THR A 24 -12.74 1.57 -16.83
C THR A 24 -13.12 0.25 -16.16
N VAL A 25 -12.55 -0.88 -16.59
CA VAL A 25 -12.83 -2.18 -15.96
C VAL A 25 -12.44 -2.21 -14.48
N ILE A 26 -11.31 -1.61 -14.12
CA ILE A 26 -10.87 -1.54 -12.71
C ILE A 26 -11.76 -0.58 -11.91
N ALA A 27 -12.08 0.59 -12.46
CA ALA A 27 -12.95 1.57 -11.83
C ALA A 27 -14.36 1.00 -11.57
N GLU A 28 -14.93 0.25 -12.52
CA GLU A 28 -16.23 -0.42 -12.35
C GLU A 28 -16.20 -1.48 -11.25
N LYS A 29 -15.11 -2.25 -11.14
CA LYS A 29 -14.94 -3.23 -10.04
C LYS A 29 -14.88 -2.54 -8.68
N ILE A 30 -14.13 -1.44 -8.58
CA ILE A 30 -14.05 -0.65 -7.34
C ILE A 30 -15.44 -0.07 -7.03
N LYS A 31 -16.14 0.46 -8.04
CA LYS A 31 -17.50 1.01 -7.88
C LYS A 31 -18.50 -0.02 -7.39
N LYS A 32 -18.44 -1.24 -7.92
CA LYS A 32 -19.31 -2.35 -7.48
C LYS A 32 -19.02 -2.74 -6.02
N GLN A 33 -17.75 -2.76 -5.61
CA GLN A 33 -17.35 -3.23 -4.28
C GLN A 33 -17.42 -2.14 -3.19
N PHE A 34 -17.20 -0.88 -3.55
CA PHE A 34 -17.06 0.25 -2.64
C PHE A 34 -18.02 1.40 -2.97
N GLY A 35 -19.19 1.08 -3.53
CA GLY A 35 -20.21 2.05 -3.94
C GLY A 35 -20.58 3.04 -2.84
N ASP A 36 -20.80 2.56 -1.61
CA ASP A 36 -21.15 3.41 -0.47
C ASP A 36 -20.03 4.41 -0.12
N ALA A 37 -18.76 3.98 -0.20
CA ALA A 37 -17.63 4.86 0.08
C ALA A 37 -17.43 5.94 -1.00
N LEU A 38 -17.77 5.63 -2.25
CA LEU A 38 -17.78 6.61 -3.34
C LEU A 38 -18.92 7.62 -3.15
N GLN A 39 -20.12 7.14 -2.82
CA GLN A 39 -21.29 7.99 -2.61
C GLN A 39 -21.13 8.90 -1.40
N SER A 40 -20.47 8.44 -0.34
CA SER A 40 -20.21 9.23 0.86
C SER A 40 -19.08 10.25 0.68
N GLY A 41 -18.37 10.25 -0.45
CA GLY A 41 -17.17 11.08 -0.66
C GLY A 41 -15.93 10.63 0.12
N LEU A 42 -15.94 9.44 0.72
CA LEU A 42 -14.77 8.86 1.40
C LEU A 42 -13.72 8.38 0.39
N LEU A 43 -14.16 7.98 -0.81
CA LEU A 43 -13.31 7.41 -1.84
C LEU A 43 -13.43 8.23 -3.14
N GLU A 44 -12.29 8.55 -3.75
CA GLU A 44 -12.20 9.07 -5.10
C GLU A 44 -11.33 8.14 -5.94
N ILE A 45 -11.64 8.02 -7.23
CA ILE A 45 -10.87 7.21 -8.18
C ILE A 45 -10.38 8.14 -9.28
N ILE A 46 -9.07 8.11 -9.54
CA ILE A 46 -8.44 8.88 -10.59
C ILE A 46 -7.51 8.02 -11.43
N SER A 47 -7.28 8.46 -12.67
CA SER A 47 -6.28 7.91 -13.57
C SER A 47 -5.61 9.05 -14.34
N PRO A 48 -4.37 8.87 -14.77
CA PRO A 48 -3.62 9.88 -15.50
C PRO A 48 -3.95 9.81 -17.01
N PRO A 49 -4.02 10.95 -17.72
CA PRO A 49 -4.07 10.92 -19.18
C PRO A 49 -2.71 10.44 -19.73
N SER A 50 -2.72 9.79 -20.89
CA SER A 50 -1.49 9.35 -21.56
C SER A 50 -0.52 10.50 -21.83
N SER A 51 -1.03 11.69 -22.11
CA SER A 51 -0.26 12.91 -22.37
C SER A 51 0.50 13.44 -21.15
N PHE A 52 0.23 12.93 -19.95
CA PHE A 52 0.99 13.32 -18.75
C PHE A 52 2.40 12.73 -18.73
N TYR A 53 2.60 11.58 -19.37
CA TYR A 53 3.89 10.90 -19.38
C TYR A 53 4.73 11.32 -20.59
N PRO A 54 6.05 11.49 -20.43
CA PRO A 54 6.96 11.60 -21.56
C PRO A 54 7.11 10.23 -22.25
N ASP A 55 7.82 10.18 -23.37
CA ASP A 55 8.19 8.90 -23.96
C ASP A 55 9.18 8.16 -23.04
N LEU A 56 8.68 7.14 -22.34
CA LEU A 56 9.46 6.31 -21.43
C LEU A 56 10.50 5.45 -22.16
N ASN A 57 10.48 5.37 -23.49
CA ASN A 57 11.49 4.67 -24.27
C ASN A 57 12.75 5.52 -24.54
N GLU A 58 12.66 6.85 -24.40
CA GLU A 58 13.76 7.79 -24.63
C GLU A 58 14.49 8.21 -23.35
N LEU A 59 14.32 7.44 -22.27
CA LEU A 59 14.93 7.75 -20.98
C LEU A 59 16.45 7.50 -20.98
N ARG A 60 17.20 8.45 -20.41
CA ARG A 60 18.62 8.28 -20.10
C ARG A 60 18.81 7.19 -19.05
N VAL A 61 19.74 6.27 -19.29
CA VAL A 61 20.14 5.29 -18.27
C VAL A 61 20.91 5.99 -17.17
N THR A 62 20.44 5.89 -15.93
CA THR A 62 21.13 6.41 -14.74
C THR A 62 21.22 5.33 -13.64
N LEU A 63 22.13 5.52 -12.68
CA LEU A 63 22.40 4.61 -11.55
C LEU A 63 22.88 3.20 -11.97
N ASN A 64 23.34 3.04 -13.23
CA ASN A 64 23.68 1.76 -13.84
C ASN A 64 22.54 0.73 -13.76
N ASP A 65 21.28 1.21 -13.70
CA ASP A 65 20.09 0.37 -13.69
C ASP A 65 19.81 -0.21 -15.09
N PRO A 66 19.24 -1.43 -15.20
CA PRO A 66 18.65 -1.90 -16.45
C PRO A 66 17.53 -0.96 -16.94
N VAL A 67 17.35 -0.85 -18.26
CA VAL A 67 16.33 0.03 -18.88
C VAL A 67 14.94 -0.16 -18.28
N GLU A 68 14.51 -1.40 -18.06
CA GLU A 68 13.21 -1.69 -17.44
C GLU A 68 13.06 -1.12 -16.03
N ARG A 69 14.15 -1.09 -15.26
CA ARG A 69 14.16 -0.50 -13.92
C ARG A 69 14.15 1.02 -13.98
N VAL A 70 14.84 1.63 -14.96
CA VAL A 70 14.78 3.08 -15.23
C VAL A 70 13.35 3.47 -15.55
N LYS A 71 12.71 2.82 -16.53
CA LYS A 71 11.30 3.02 -16.88
C LYS A 71 10.37 2.91 -15.67
N TRP A 72 10.54 1.84 -14.89
CA TRP A 72 9.73 1.59 -13.70
C TRP A 72 9.82 2.72 -12.66
N ARG A 73 11.03 3.13 -12.26
CA ARG A 73 11.19 4.18 -11.24
C ARG A 73 10.81 5.56 -11.76
N THR A 74 11.02 5.81 -13.05
CA THR A 74 10.60 7.05 -13.69
C THR A 74 9.09 7.18 -13.76
N LYS A 75 8.41 6.12 -14.19
CA LYS A 75 6.94 6.10 -14.17
C LYS A 75 6.42 6.30 -12.74
N GLN A 76 7.02 5.64 -11.74
CA GLN A 76 6.61 5.79 -10.33
C GLN A 76 6.76 7.24 -9.81
N ASN A 77 7.84 7.95 -10.17
CA ASN A 77 7.98 9.37 -9.83
C ASN A 77 6.82 10.20 -10.37
N LEU A 78 6.46 9.99 -11.64
CA LEU A 78 5.39 10.72 -12.31
C LEU A 78 4.02 10.32 -11.76
N ASP A 79 3.80 9.03 -11.49
CA ASP A 79 2.59 8.50 -10.85
C ASP A 79 2.31 9.20 -9.52
N TYR A 80 3.33 9.29 -8.65
CA TYR A 80 3.19 9.96 -7.36
C TYR A 80 3.02 11.48 -7.52
N ALA A 81 3.73 12.11 -8.47
CA ALA A 81 3.55 13.52 -8.77
C ALA A 81 2.10 13.83 -9.19
N PHE A 82 1.52 13.05 -10.10
CA PHE A 82 0.15 13.23 -10.56
C PHE A 82 -0.86 13.09 -9.41
N LEU A 83 -0.71 12.03 -8.60
CA LEU A 83 -1.57 11.81 -7.43
C LEU A 83 -1.47 12.98 -6.44
N MET A 84 -0.26 13.47 -6.14
CA MET A 84 -0.05 14.60 -5.25
C MET A 84 -0.62 15.91 -5.83
N MET A 85 -0.50 16.15 -7.14
CA MET A 85 -1.11 17.30 -7.82
C MET A 85 -2.63 17.31 -7.64
N TYR A 86 -3.26 16.15 -7.78
CA TYR A 86 -4.69 16.01 -7.54
C TYR A 86 -5.04 16.18 -6.06
N ALA A 87 -4.27 15.60 -5.14
CA ALA A 87 -4.56 15.64 -3.70
C ALA A 87 -4.31 17.01 -3.04
N GLN A 88 -3.51 17.88 -3.65
CA GLN A 88 -3.02 19.12 -3.04
C GLN A 88 -4.11 20.03 -2.46
N SER A 89 -5.27 20.13 -3.11
CA SER A 89 -6.37 21.00 -2.69
C SER A 89 -7.46 20.29 -1.86
N ARG A 90 -7.25 19.03 -1.45
CA ARG A 90 -8.32 18.16 -0.92
C ARG A 90 -8.21 17.85 0.57
N GLY A 91 -7.17 18.31 1.24
CA GLY A 91 -7.00 18.08 2.68
C GLY A 91 -5.88 18.91 3.27
N MET A 92 -5.78 18.91 4.60
CA MET A 92 -4.69 19.59 5.32
C MET A 92 -3.37 18.82 5.26
N TYR A 93 -3.47 17.49 5.28
CA TYR A 93 -2.34 16.57 5.23
C TYR A 93 -2.53 15.57 4.09
N TYR A 94 -1.43 15.18 3.48
CA TYR A 94 -1.36 14.12 2.50
C TYR A 94 -0.53 12.96 3.04
N VAL A 95 -0.97 11.73 2.80
CA VAL A 95 -0.21 10.52 3.16
C VAL A 95 -0.09 9.62 1.94
N GLN A 96 1.13 9.32 1.51
CA GLN A 96 1.35 8.32 0.47
C GLN A 96 1.27 6.92 1.06
N LEU A 97 0.49 6.06 0.41
CA LEU A 97 0.39 4.63 0.72
C LEU A 97 0.59 3.80 -0.57
N GLU A 98 0.81 2.51 -0.38
CA GLU A 98 0.88 1.49 -1.43
C GLU A 98 -0.24 0.46 -1.21
N ASP A 99 -0.56 -0.35 -2.22
CA ASP A 99 -1.69 -1.29 -2.21
C ASP A 99 -1.42 -2.58 -1.43
N ASP A 100 -0.15 -2.87 -1.12
CA ASP A 100 0.31 -4.13 -0.52
C ASP A 100 0.87 -3.96 0.91
N ILE A 101 0.21 -3.13 1.70
CA ILE A 101 0.59 -2.82 3.08
C ILE A 101 -0.37 -3.41 4.13
N LEU A 102 0.18 -3.74 5.30
CA LEU A 102 -0.58 -3.96 6.53
C LEU A 102 -0.54 -2.70 7.39
N THR A 103 -1.65 -2.41 8.05
CA THR A 103 -1.76 -1.26 8.97
C THR A 103 -2.00 -1.73 10.40
N THR A 104 -1.61 -0.90 11.37
CA THR A 104 -2.06 -1.05 12.76
C THR A 104 -3.48 -0.50 12.93
N SER A 105 -4.21 -0.97 13.95
CA SER A 105 -5.54 -0.41 14.26
C SER A 105 -5.45 1.07 14.67
N GLY A 106 -6.44 1.86 14.24
CA GLY A 106 -6.55 3.30 14.52
C GLY A 106 -5.41 4.12 13.91
N TYR A 107 -4.83 3.67 12.79
CA TYR A 107 -3.67 4.34 12.20
C TYR A 107 -3.99 5.78 11.78
N VAL A 108 -5.21 6.07 11.30
CA VAL A 108 -5.63 7.43 10.90
C VAL A 108 -5.61 8.35 12.13
N THR A 109 -6.31 7.97 13.20
CA THR A 109 -6.32 8.74 14.45
C THR A 109 -4.91 8.96 15.00
N LYS A 110 -4.05 7.92 14.97
CA LYS A 110 -2.65 8.04 15.44
C LYS A 110 -1.85 9.03 14.62
N MET A 111 -1.96 8.98 13.28
CA MET A 111 -1.26 9.90 12.39
C MET A 111 -1.74 11.34 12.60
N LYS A 112 -3.07 11.56 12.63
CA LYS A 112 -3.67 12.89 12.89
C LYS A 112 -3.21 13.47 14.22
N ASN A 113 -3.36 12.72 15.31
CA ASN A 113 -2.99 13.19 16.64
C ASN A 113 -1.50 13.48 16.73
N PHE A 114 -0.66 12.71 16.05
CA PHE A 114 0.77 12.98 16.00
C PHE A 114 1.05 14.29 15.26
N ALA A 115 0.48 14.50 14.08
CA ALA A 115 0.64 15.75 13.33
C ALA A 115 0.18 16.97 14.12
N LEU A 116 -1.05 16.93 14.67
CA LEU A 116 -1.60 18.01 15.49
C LEU A 116 -0.75 18.30 16.73
N LYS A 117 -0.20 17.26 17.38
CA LYS A 117 0.72 17.43 18.51
C LYS A 117 2.01 18.13 18.09
N LYS A 118 2.54 17.86 16.90
CA LYS A 118 3.75 18.54 16.38
C LYS A 118 3.46 20.00 16.02
N GLU A 119 2.31 20.29 15.43
CA GLU A 119 1.85 21.67 15.19
C GLU A 119 1.67 22.43 16.51
N ALA A 120 1.01 21.84 17.51
CA ALA A 120 0.79 22.48 18.82
C ALA A 120 2.10 22.77 19.58
N MET A 121 3.16 22.02 19.28
CA MET A 121 4.52 22.27 19.80
C MET A 121 5.28 23.33 18.98
N ASN A 122 4.65 23.93 17.96
CA ASN A 122 5.26 24.84 16.99
C ASN A 122 6.53 24.25 16.35
N LEU A 123 6.55 22.94 16.11
CA LEU A 123 7.65 22.29 15.42
C LEU A 123 7.51 22.50 13.92
N ASP A 124 8.52 23.12 13.33
CA ASP A 124 8.62 23.33 11.89
C ASP A 124 9.18 22.05 11.23
N TRP A 125 8.30 21.06 11.00
CA TRP A 125 8.60 19.80 10.31
C TRP A 125 8.19 19.84 8.84
N PHE A 126 8.88 19.07 8.00
CA PHE A 126 8.56 18.91 6.57
C PHE A 126 7.88 17.56 6.29
N LEU A 127 8.34 16.50 6.95
CA LEU A 127 7.89 15.13 6.75
C LEU A 127 7.66 14.43 8.09
N LEU A 128 6.47 13.85 8.28
CA LEU A 128 6.20 12.88 9.34
C LEU A 128 6.22 11.48 8.73
N ASP A 129 7.07 10.61 9.27
CA ASP A 129 7.34 9.30 8.69
C ASP A 129 6.84 8.17 9.58
N PHE A 130 5.85 7.44 9.08
CA PHE A 130 5.18 6.35 9.79
C PHE A 130 5.63 4.95 9.33
N CYS A 131 6.55 4.86 8.37
CA CYS A 131 7.15 3.60 7.90
C CYS A 131 8.49 3.88 7.24
N GLN A 132 9.59 3.33 7.74
CA GLN A 132 10.93 3.61 7.21
C GLN A 132 11.21 2.92 5.86
N LEU A 133 10.27 2.12 5.35
CA LEU A 133 10.41 1.45 4.06
C LEU A 133 9.83 2.31 2.93
N GLY A 134 10.71 2.78 2.05
CA GLY A 134 10.33 3.52 0.84
C GLY A 134 9.44 4.73 1.13
N PHE A 135 8.47 5.00 0.26
CA PHE A 135 7.57 6.15 0.35
C PHE A 135 6.31 5.87 1.16
N ILE A 136 6.18 4.67 1.72
CA ILE A 136 4.99 4.26 2.46
C ILE A 136 4.88 5.10 3.73
N GLY A 137 3.67 5.56 4.04
CA GLY A 137 3.36 6.26 5.28
C GLY A 137 4.13 7.57 5.44
N LYS A 138 4.49 8.22 4.32
CA LYS A 138 5.09 9.55 4.31
C LYS A 138 3.98 10.58 4.32
N MET A 139 3.91 11.36 5.39
CA MET A 139 2.93 12.42 5.56
C MET A 139 3.54 13.80 5.37
N PHE A 140 2.86 14.63 4.60
CA PHE A 140 3.25 16.01 4.32
C PHE A 140 2.07 16.96 4.58
N LYS A 141 2.37 18.23 4.85
CA LYS A 141 1.36 19.29 4.73
C LYS A 141 1.00 19.45 3.26
N SER A 142 -0.27 19.62 2.93
CA SER A 142 -0.68 19.78 1.53
C SER A 142 -0.05 21.01 0.86
N THR A 143 0.21 22.07 1.65
CA THR A 143 0.93 23.27 1.21
C THR A 143 2.36 22.99 0.76
N ASP A 144 3.01 21.96 1.32
CA ASP A 144 4.38 21.57 0.97
C ASP A 144 4.45 20.59 -0.20
N LEU A 145 3.31 20.06 -0.68
CA LEU A 145 3.29 19.12 -1.81
C LEU A 145 3.89 19.69 -3.08
N ALA A 146 3.77 21.01 -3.31
CA ALA A 146 4.34 21.66 -4.49
C ALA A 146 5.83 21.37 -4.66
N TYR A 147 6.60 21.35 -3.57
CA TYR A 147 8.04 21.06 -3.61
C TYR A 147 8.32 19.62 -4.03
N ILE A 148 7.55 18.67 -3.52
CA ILE A 148 7.73 17.24 -3.80
C ILE A 148 7.30 16.94 -5.23
N ILE A 149 6.17 17.50 -5.68
CA ILE A 149 5.68 17.40 -7.06
C ILE A 149 6.74 17.93 -8.03
N GLN A 150 7.25 19.14 -7.79
CA GLN A 150 8.24 19.76 -8.69
C GLN A 150 9.55 18.97 -8.72
N PHE A 151 10.06 18.51 -7.58
CA PHE A 151 11.27 17.67 -7.56
C PHE A 151 11.05 16.32 -8.25
N ALA A 152 9.92 15.66 -8.01
CA ALA A 152 9.59 14.39 -8.64
C ALA A 152 9.47 14.54 -10.18
N ILE A 153 8.88 15.64 -10.66
CA ILE A 153 8.82 15.95 -12.10
C ILE A 153 10.19 16.32 -12.65
N MET A 154 10.97 17.15 -11.96
CA MET A 154 12.28 17.61 -12.44
C MET A 154 13.30 16.47 -12.53
N PHE A 155 13.29 15.56 -11.55
CA PHE A 155 14.26 14.48 -11.41
C PHE A 155 13.67 13.10 -11.68
N HIS A 156 12.56 13.01 -12.42
CA HIS A 156 11.84 11.75 -12.67
C HIS A 156 12.75 10.67 -13.27
N ASN A 157 13.71 11.07 -14.11
CA ASN A 157 14.64 10.15 -14.76
C ASN A 157 15.91 9.87 -13.94
N ASP A 158 16.23 10.69 -12.94
CA ASP A 158 17.56 10.65 -12.31
C ASP A 158 17.61 9.71 -11.10
N LYS A 159 16.58 9.74 -10.23
CA LYS A 159 16.53 8.93 -8.99
C LYS A 159 15.12 8.44 -8.68
N PRO A 160 14.96 7.33 -7.94
CA PRO A 160 13.64 6.93 -7.44
C PRO A 160 13.10 7.93 -6.41
N VAL A 161 11.77 8.02 -6.30
CA VAL A 161 11.06 9.06 -5.53
C VAL A 161 11.47 9.12 -4.04
N ASP A 162 11.68 7.97 -3.41
CA ASP A 162 12.16 7.86 -2.02
C ASP A 162 13.47 8.58 -1.78
N TRP A 163 14.35 8.56 -2.79
CA TRP A 163 15.69 9.13 -2.71
C TRP A 163 15.69 10.64 -3.00
N LEU A 164 14.57 11.19 -3.45
CA LEU A 164 14.42 12.62 -3.69
C LEU A 164 14.03 13.39 -2.41
N LEU A 165 13.47 12.72 -1.39
CA LEU A 165 13.06 13.36 -0.14
C LEU A 165 14.22 13.99 0.64
N ASP A 166 15.34 13.27 0.76
CA ASP A 166 16.51 13.78 1.47
C ASP A 166 17.15 14.99 0.75
N PRO A 167 17.37 14.97 -0.59
CA PRO A 167 17.77 16.14 -1.35
C PRO A 167 16.82 17.34 -1.25
N ILE A 168 15.49 17.13 -1.18
CA ILE A 168 14.54 18.23 -0.98
C ILE A 168 14.81 18.92 0.36
N ILE A 169 14.95 18.14 1.44
CA ILE A 169 15.21 18.69 2.77
C ILE A 169 16.58 19.39 2.81
N GLU A 170 17.60 18.77 2.23
CA GLU A 170 18.93 19.34 2.15
C GLU A 170 18.93 20.67 1.40
N THR A 171 18.33 20.71 0.21
CA THR A 171 18.29 21.92 -0.64
C THR A 171 17.49 23.04 0.01
N ARG A 172 16.38 22.74 0.69
CA ARG A 172 15.48 23.76 1.25
C ARG A 172 15.94 24.31 2.59
N TYR A 173 16.58 23.50 3.43
CA TYR A 173 16.77 23.83 4.83
C TYR A 173 18.21 23.78 5.31
N CYS A 174 19.11 23.06 4.62
CA CYS A 174 20.46 22.89 5.12
C CYS A 174 21.38 24.07 4.75
N PRO A 175 22.19 24.56 5.71
CA PRO A 175 23.36 25.38 5.39
C PRO A 175 24.47 24.50 4.80
N HIS A 176 25.52 25.13 4.27
CA HIS A 176 26.71 24.42 3.77
C HIS A 176 27.43 23.54 4.82
N ASP A 177 27.23 23.79 6.12
CA ASP A 177 27.79 22.98 7.20
C ASP A 177 27.05 21.64 7.34
N THR A 178 27.76 20.54 7.04
CA THR A 178 27.21 19.18 7.07
C THR A 178 26.73 18.73 8.45
N LYS A 179 27.40 19.12 9.54
CA LYS A 179 26.98 18.71 10.90
C LYS A 179 25.67 19.40 11.27
N LYS A 180 25.56 20.70 10.98
CA LYS A 180 24.32 21.46 11.19
C LYS A 180 23.19 20.94 10.30
N CYS A 181 23.50 20.59 9.05
CA CYS A 181 22.52 19.99 8.14
C CYS A 181 21.92 18.70 8.69
N ASN A 182 22.74 17.80 9.23
CA ASN A 182 22.24 16.55 9.82
C ASN A 182 21.28 16.81 11.01
N GLN A 183 21.56 17.81 11.84
CA GLN A 183 20.66 18.20 12.92
C GLN A 183 19.34 18.75 12.40
N ILE A 184 19.37 19.58 11.36
CA ILE A 184 18.17 20.12 10.70
C ILE A 184 17.35 19.00 10.07
N LYS A 185 17.99 18.06 9.36
CA LYS A 185 17.31 16.90 8.76
C LYS A 185 16.51 16.12 9.80
N LEU A 186 17.05 15.90 11.01
CA LEU A 186 16.33 15.23 12.10
C LEU A 186 15.11 16.01 12.62
N LEU A 187 15.12 17.34 12.52
CA LEU A 187 13.98 18.19 12.89
C LEU A 187 12.93 18.25 11.77
N LYS A 188 13.36 18.19 10.51
CA LYS A 188 12.50 18.24 9.32
C LYS A 188 11.86 16.89 8.99
N TRP A 189 12.54 15.78 9.26
CA TRP A 189 12.06 14.41 9.04
C TRP A 189 11.85 13.72 10.38
N ILE A 190 10.63 13.80 10.90
CA ILE A 190 10.30 13.24 12.21
C ILE A 190 9.69 11.86 12.05
N HIS A 191 10.36 10.85 12.60
CA HIS A 191 9.86 9.47 12.59
C HIS A 191 8.87 9.23 13.73
N PHE A 192 7.74 8.61 13.40
CA PHE A 192 6.81 8.04 14.37
C PHE A 192 7.30 6.66 14.79
N LYS A 193 7.19 6.35 16.10
CA LYS A 193 7.55 5.04 16.65
C LYS A 193 6.44 4.54 17.59
N PRO A 194 6.03 3.27 17.49
CA PRO A 194 6.44 2.26 16.49
C PRO A 194 5.82 2.53 15.10
N SER A 195 6.41 1.97 14.04
CA SER A 195 5.89 2.14 12.67
C SER A 195 4.44 1.66 12.57
N LEU A 196 3.62 2.37 11.78
CA LEU A 196 2.19 2.07 11.61
C LEU A 196 1.90 1.18 10.40
N PHE A 197 2.86 1.03 9.49
CA PHE A 197 2.72 0.28 8.26
C PHE A 197 3.83 -0.76 8.07
N GLN A 198 3.49 -1.85 7.38
CA GLN A 198 4.42 -2.88 6.95
C GLN A 198 4.06 -3.37 5.54
N HIS A 199 5.00 -3.24 4.62
CA HIS A 199 4.88 -3.82 3.28
C HIS A 199 4.85 -5.36 3.36
N VAL A 200 3.90 -5.99 2.68
CA VAL A 200 3.74 -7.46 2.66
C VAL A 200 3.80 -8.08 1.27
N GLY A 201 3.85 -7.26 0.21
CA GLY A 201 4.14 -7.76 -1.13
C GLY A 201 5.51 -8.41 -1.20
N THR A 202 5.56 -9.65 -1.68
CA THR A 202 6.82 -10.38 -1.93
C THR A 202 7.26 -10.33 -3.38
N THR A 203 6.38 -9.86 -4.28
CA THR A 203 6.58 -9.88 -5.73
C THR A 203 6.32 -8.46 -6.25
N SER A 204 7.33 -7.84 -6.84
CA SER A 204 7.22 -6.51 -7.46
C SER A 204 6.64 -6.60 -8.87
N SER A 205 6.06 -5.49 -9.34
CA SER A 205 5.74 -5.29 -10.77
C SER A 205 6.99 -5.31 -11.66
N LEU A 206 8.18 -5.02 -11.10
CA LEU A 206 9.46 -5.25 -11.76
C LEU A 206 9.78 -6.75 -11.78
N LYS A 207 9.86 -7.34 -12.99
CA LYS A 207 10.06 -8.76 -13.21
C LYS A 207 11.30 -9.28 -12.45
N GLY A 208 11.07 -10.25 -11.56
CA GLY A 208 12.14 -10.94 -10.81
C GLY A 208 12.55 -10.28 -9.49
N LYS A 209 12.03 -9.09 -9.15
CA LYS A 209 12.34 -8.44 -7.86
C LYS A 209 11.45 -9.02 -6.75
N VAL A 210 12.10 -9.74 -5.83
CA VAL A 210 11.46 -10.27 -4.60
C VAL A 210 11.73 -9.33 -3.45
N GLN A 211 10.69 -8.72 -2.88
CA GLN A 211 10.81 -7.83 -1.73
C GLN A 211 10.66 -8.62 -0.42
N LYS A 212 11.71 -8.62 0.41
CA LYS A 212 11.72 -9.32 1.73
C LYS A 212 11.92 -8.37 2.90
N LEU A 213 12.05 -7.07 2.62
CA LEU A 213 12.32 -6.08 3.66
C LEU A 213 11.14 -5.99 4.63
N LYS A 214 11.49 -5.97 5.92
CA LYS A 214 10.57 -5.69 7.02
C LYS A 214 11.02 -4.42 7.73
N ASP A 215 10.04 -3.62 8.15
CA ASP A 215 10.34 -2.42 8.89
C ASP A 215 10.81 -2.82 10.29
N LYS A 216 11.99 -2.33 10.69
CA LYS A 216 12.64 -2.73 11.94
C LYS A 216 11.84 -2.29 13.17
N ASN A 217 11.04 -1.24 13.05
CA ASN A 217 10.28 -0.62 14.14
C ASN A 217 8.78 -0.97 14.09
N PHE A 218 8.35 -1.80 13.13
CA PHE A 218 6.99 -2.31 13.10
C PHE A 218 6.82 -3.42 14.14
N GLY A 219 5.83 -3.25 15.02
CA GLY A 219 5.56 -4.21 16.10
C GLY A 219 5.26 -5.62 15.57
N LYS A 220 5.31 -6.62 16.45
CA LYS A 220 4.85 -7.99 16.13
C LYS A 220 3.33 -7.98 15.95
N LEU A 221 2.86 -7.78 14.72
CA LEU A 221 1.46 -8.02 14.39
C LEU A 221 1.23 -9.53 14.35
N ALA A 222 0.24 -10.00 15.11
CA ALA A 222 -0.25 -11.36 14.99
C ALA A 222 -0.76 -11.55 13.55
N LEU A 223 0.00 -12.31 12.75
CA LEU A 223 -0.32 -12.53 11.33
C LEU A 223 -1.60 -13.38 11.13
N PHE A 224 -2.04 -14.03 12.21
CA PHE A 224 -3.25 -14.83 12.31
C PHE A 224 -3.75 -14.75 13.76
N THR A 225 -5.03 -15.03 13.97
CA THR A 225 -5.60 -15.19 15.32
C THR A 225 -5.58 -16.68 15.67
N PRO A 226 -4.85 -17.10 16.71
CA PRO A 226 -4.91 -18.48 17.19
C PRO A 226 -6.35 -18.85 17.56
N HIS A 227 -6.78 -20.03 17.17
CA HIS A 227 -8.11 -20.57 17.44
C HIS A 227 -8.02 -22.09 17.54
N LYS A 228 -9.07 -22.76 18.04
CA LYS A 228 -9.18 -24.21 18.05
C LYS A 228 -10.45 -24.60 17.32
N ASN A 229 -10.31 -25.34 16.24
CA ASN A 229 -11.42 -25.97 15.54
C ASN A 229 -11.51 -27.46 15.93
N PRO A 230 -12.69 -28.10 15.81
CA PRO A 230 -12.84 -29.54 15.98
C PRO A 230 -11.90 -30.36 15.08
N SER A 231 -11.63 -31.62 15.41
CA SER A 231 -10.77 -32.47 14.59
C SER A 231 -11.37 -32.68 13.19
N ALA A 232 -10.73 -32.12 12.16
CA ALA A 232 -11.07 -32.34 10.76
C ALA A 232 -9.83 -32.42 9.88
N LYS A 233 -9.92 -33.23 8.81
CA LYS A 233 -8.93 -33.28 7.74
C LYS A 233 -9.33 -32.29 6.66
N VAL A 234 -8.62 -31.17 6.57
CA VAL A 234 -8.92 -30.10 5.61
C VAL A 234 -7.93 -30.20 4.46
N THR A 235 -8.45 -30.31 3.24
CA THR A 235 -7.64 -30.35 2.03
C THR A 235 -7.97 -29.16 1.16
N SER A 236 -6.98 -28.68 0.42
CA SER A 236 -7.17 -27.64 -0.57
C SER A 236 -6.50 -28.10 -1.85
N PRO A 237 -7.17 -27.96 -3.01
CA PRO A 237 -6.52 -28.14 -4.30
C PRO A 237 -5.48 -27.04 -4.59
N ILE A 238 -5.43 -25.97 -3.76
CA ILE A 238 -4.46 -24.88 -3.88
C ILE A 238 -3.15 -25.27 -3.19
N LYS A 239 -2.04 -25.22 -3.92
CA LYS A 239 -0.71 -25.55 -3.38
C LYS A 239 -0.30 -24.54 -2.31
N ALA A 240 -0.04 -25.05 -1.11
CA ALA A 240 0.44 -24.25 0.01
C ALA A 240 1.83 -23.66 -0.29
N TYR A 241 2.02 -22.39 0.08
CA TYR A 241 3.31 -21.74 0.07
C TYR A 241 4.10 -22.15 1.32
N LYS A 242 5.18 -22.90 1.12
CA LYS A 242 6.07 -23.39 2.18
C LYS A 242 5.26 -24.04 3.33
N GLN A 243 5.49 -23.61 4.57
CA GLN A 243 4.84 -24.15 5.77
C GLN A 243 3.42 -23.61 6.03
N PHE A 244 2.88 -22.71 5.20
CA PHE A 244 1.58 -22.06 5.44
C PHE A 244 0.42 -22.88 4.86
N THR A 245 0.16 -24.09 5.39
CA THR A 245 -0.83 -25.04 4.86
C THR A 245 -2.26 -24.77 5.35
N ILE A 246 -3.27 -25.25 4.61
CA ILE A 246 -4.70 -25.07 4.99
C ILE A 246 -5.02 -25.80 6.30
N GLN A 247 -4.36 -26.94 6.55
CA GLN A 247 -4.52 -27.68 7.79
C GLN A 247 -4.01 -26.89 9.01
N ARG A 248 -2.89 -26.16 8.86
CA ARG A 248 -2.36 -25.28 9.93
C ARG A 248 -3.23 -24.03 10.11
N ALA A 249 -3.81 -23.52 9.04
CA ALA A 249 -4.78 -22.44 9.12
C ALA A 249 -6.04 -22.87 9.89
N TYR A 250 -6.59 -24.05 9.57
CA TYR A 250 -7.75 -24.61 10.25
C TYR A 250 -7.48 -24.95 11.73
N ARG A 251 -6.27 -25.36 12.09
CA ARG A 251 -5.92 -25.60 13.49
C ARG A 251 -5.66 -24.31 14.29
N GLY A 252 -5.67 -23.16 13.63
CA GLY A 252 -5.25 -21.90 14.25
C GLY A 252 -3.77 -21.85 14.61
N ASP A 253 -2.91 -22.64 13.96
CA ASP A 253 -1.46 -22.64 14.15
C ASP A 253 -0.75 -21.60 13.26
N SER A 254 -1.41 -21.16 12.18
CA SER A 254 -0.90 -20.21 11.20
C SER A 254 -2.02 -19.65 10.31
N PHE A 255 -1.67 -18.97 9.23
CA PHE A 255 -2.58 -18.63 8.12
C PHE A 255 -2.33 -19.57 6.92
N PHE A 256 -3.27 -19.63 5.98
CA PHE A 256 -3.08 -20.34 4.71
C PHE A 256 -2.40 -19.41 3.71
N GLY A 257 -1.21 -19.78 3.24
CA GLY A 257 -0.44 -19.04 2.25
C GLY A 257 -0.36 -19.83 0.94
N VAL A 258 -0.44 -19.14 -0.20
CA VAL A 258 -0.50 -19.78 -1.52
C VAL A 258 0.44 -19.09 -2.49
N SER A 259 1.18 -19.86 -3.29
CA SER A 259 2.00 -19.32 -4.36
C SER A 259 1.24 -19.43 -5.68
N CYS A 260 0.69 -18.32 -6.13
CA CYS A 260 0.15 -18.15 -7.49
C CYS A 260 -1.03 -19.09 -7.83
N LEU A 261 -2.26 -18.55 -7.77
CA LEU A 261 -3.48 -19.27 -8.17
C LEU A 261 -3.60 -19.32 -9.70
N LYS A 262 -3.52 -20.51 -10.30
CA LYS A 262 -3.99 -20.74 -11.68
C LYS A 262 -5.45 -21.15 -11.61
N LEU A 263 -6.34 -20.21 -11.95
CA LEU A 263 -7.79 -20.35 -12.22
C LEU A 263 -8.67 -21.10 -11.18
N ALA A 264 -9.81 -20.45 -10.87
CA ALA A 264 -10.97 -20.94 -10.12
C ALA A 264 -10.84 -22.33 -9.47
N THR A 265 -10.52 -22.35 -8.17
CA THR A 265 -10.55 -23.59 -7.38
C THR A 265 -11.40 -23.39 -6.15
N ILE A 266 -12.53 -24.11 -6.10
CA ILE A 266 -13.44 -24.14 -4.96
C ILE A 266 -12.80 -24.95 -3.82
N LEU A 267 -12.85 -24.44 -2.59
CA LEU A 267 -12.41 -25.16 -1.41
C LEU A 267 -13.51 -26.16 -1.01
N SER A 268 -13.28 -27.44 -1.25
CA SER A 268 -14.15 -28.52 -0.76
C SER A 268 -13.65 -29.04 0.59
N SER A 269 -14.55 -29.21 1.55
CA SER A 269 -14.27 -29.88 2.82
C SER A 269 -15.21 -31.09 2.96
N ASN A 270 -14.65 -32.27 3.22
CA ASN A 270 -15.42 -33.45 3.60
C ASN A 270 -15.53 -33.44 5.13
N PHE A 271 -16.71 -33.11 5.65
CA PHE A 271 -16.99 -33.20 7.08
C PHE A 271 -17.69 -34.51 7.42
N THR A 272 -17.36 -35.07 8.58
CA THR A 272 -18.15 -36.12 9.24
C THR A 272 -19.32 -35.55 10.05
N HIS A 273 -19.42 -34.22 10.24
CA HIS A 273 -20.57 -33.52 10.83
C HIS A 273 -20.81 -32.16 10.15
N GLN A 274 -22.06 -31.84 9.81
CA GLN A 274 -22.44 -30.60 9.12
C GLN A 274 -21.99 -29.34 9.88
N LEU A 275 -21.20 -28.49 9.22
CA LEU A 275 -20.97 -27.10 9.62
C LEU A 275 -21.40 -26.19 8.46
N ARG A 276 -22.31 -25.23 8.74
CA ARG A 276 -22.69 -24.17 7.80
C ARG A 276 -21.57 -23.13 7.75
N PHE A 277 -21.09 -22.82 6.55
CA PHE A 277 -20.31 -21.61 6.29
C PHE A 277 -21.29 -20.48 5.99
N MET A 278 -21.21 -19.37 6.74
CA MET A 278 -21.86 -18.13 6.31
C MET A 278 -20.95 -17.39 5.33
N ASP A 279 -21.59 -16.87 4.28
CA ASP A 279 -21.03 -16.36 3.04
C ASP A 279 -19.76 -15.49 3.18
N THR A 280 -18.76 -15.83 2.35
CA THR A 280 -17.79 -14.86 1.85
C THR A 280 -17.77 -14.98 0.33
N ALA A 281 -18.33 -13.99 -0.35
CA ALA A 281 -18.54 -13.97 -1.79
C ALA A 281 -17.23 -14.21 -2.55
N CYS A 282 -17.24 -15.23 -3.41
CA CYS A 282 -16.19 -15.52 -4.39
C CYS A 282 -16.76 -15.22 -5.79
N GLU A 283 -16.65 -13.97 -6.26
CA GLU A 283 -16.98 -13.66 -7.65
C GLU A 283 -15.75 -13.89 -8.54
N VAL A 284 -15.87 -14.86 -9.45
CA VAL A 284 -14.88 -15.16 -10.48
C VAL A 284 -15.15 -14.26 -11.69
N ALA A 285 -14.29 -13.26 -11.92
CA ALA A 285 -14.25 -12.56 -13.20
C ALA A 285 -13.30 -13.33 -14.14
N THR A 286 -13.88 -14.01 -15.14
CA THR A 286 -13.16 -14.65 -16.26
C THR A 286 -12.55 -13.59 -17.15
N MET A 287 -11.21 -13.49 -17.19
CA MET A 287 -10.48 -12.71 -18.20
C MET A 287 -9.54 -13.63 -18.99
N ARG A 288 -9.87 -13.82 -20.27
CA ARG A 288 -8.98 -14.36 -21.29
C ARG A 288 -7.97 -13.28 -21.67
N THR A 289 -6.77 -13.30 -21.10
CA THR A 289 -5.55 -12.77 -21.74
C THR A 289 -4.30 -13.26 -20.99
N ARG A 290 -3.26 -13.58 -21.77
CA ARG A 290 -2.02 -14.25 -21.34
C ARG A 290 -1.13 -13.30 -20.52
N ARG A 291 -1.21 -13.35 -19.19
CA ARG A 291 -0.13 -13.15 -18.17
C ARG A 291 -0.77 -12.72 -16.85
N ILE A 292 -0.83 -13.64 -15.88
CA ILE A 292 -1.41 -13.41 -14.55
C ILE A 292 -0.32 -12.87 -13.61
N CYS A 293 -0.52 -11.67 -13.07
CA CYS A 293 0.29 -11.12 -11.98
C CYS A 293 -0.22 -11.70 -10.65
N CYS A 294 0.69 -12.26 -9.84
CA CYS A 294 0.35 -13.06 -8.66
C CYS A 294 0.54 -12.27 -7.35
N THR A 295 -0.57 -11.81 -6.77
CA THR A 295 -0.66 -11.34 -5.37
C THR A 295 -1.11 -12.48 -4.44
N THR A 296 -0.49 -12.57 -3.26
CA THR A 296 -0.82 -13.55 -2.23
C THR A 296 -2.09 -13.09 -1.48
N ARG A 297 -3.25 -13.71 -1.73
CA ARG A 297 -4.50 -13.40 -1.03
C ARG A 297 -4.71 -14.26 0.23
N ARG A 298 -5.31 -13.68 1.28
CA ARG A 298 -5.65 -14.34 2.56
C ARG A 298 -7.16 -14.57 2.68
N LEU A 299 -7.56 -15.74 3.18
CA LEU A 299 -8.93 -16.03 3.62
C LEU A 299 -9.02 -15.76 5.13
N LYS A 300 -10.01 -14.98 5.57
CA LYS A 300 -10.34 -14.77 6.99
C LYS A 300 -11.49 -15.72 7.38
N TYR A 301 -11.31 -16.47 8.47
CA TYR A 301 -12.38 -17.26 9.09
C TYR A 301 -13.11 -16.41 10.15
N GLY A 302 -14.44 -16.36 10.08
CA GLY A 302 -15.31 -15.80 11.12
C GLY A 302 -15.62 -16.80 12.22
N ARG A 303 -15.89 -16.32 13.43
CA ARG A 303 -16.33 -17.13 14.59
C ARG A 303 -17.68 -17.80 14.28
N SER A 304 -17.81 -19.09 14.52
CA SER A 304 -19.11 -19.74 14.72
C SER A 304 -19.59 -19.44 16.14
N ILE A 305 -20.76 -18.81 16.26
CA ILE A 305 -21.55 -18.81 17.49
C ILE A 305 -22.20 -20.19 17.55
N LEU A 306 -21.83 -20.99 18.56
CA LEU A 306 -22.60 -22.17 18.93
C LEU A 306 -23.67 -21.70 19.90
N ASN A 307 -24.94 -21.75 19.48
CA ASN A 307 -26.06 -21.83 20.39
C ASN A 307 -26.22 -23.30 20.76
N GLU A 308 -25.90 -23.63 22.00
CA GLU A 308 -26.53 -24.65 22.85
C GLU A 308 -26.03 -24.46 24.29
#